data_AF-W6TH82-F1
#
_entry.id   AF-W6TH82-F1
#
_cell.length_a   1.000
_cell.length_b   1.000
_cell.length_c   1.000
_cell.angle_alpha   90.00
_cell.angle_beta   90.00
_cell.angle_gamma   90.00
#
_symmetry.space_group_name_H-M   'P 1'
#
loop_
_entity.id
_entity.type
_entity.pdbx_description
1 polymer ?
#
loop_
_entity_poly.entity_id
_entity_poly.type
_entity_poly.pdbx_seq_one_letter_code
_entity_poly.pdbx_strand_id
1 'polypeptide(L)'
;MEDTIKRHETDTLKLYLTGDLVVREKILNYMADDFKLLGPFAAIVVIVSLYLIVKNILGAIIPVLIAICALIWTFGIKSLFMSPITVPETTMIVLLISIGCANAVHIINGVLKQINKNKPLTETAIITTIKTLKTPIILTSLTTAFGFFIANHFIYSSI
;
A
#
# COMPACT_ATOMS: atom_id res chain seq x y z
N MET A 1 -5.62 29.18 -11.05
CA MET A 1 -4.84 29.77 -12.16
C MET A 1 -5.16 29.12 -13.49
N GLU A 2 -5.33 27.78 -13.55
CA GLU A 2 -5.79 27.11 -14.78
C GLU A 2 -7.20 27.53 -15.23
N ASP A 3 -8.14 27.72 -14.31
CA ASP A 3 -9.50 28.20 -14.63
C ASP A 3 -9.52 29.59 -15.27
N THR A 4 -8.52 30.43 -14.98
CA THR A 4 -8.39 31.77 -15.55
C THR A 4 -7.83 31.74 -16.98
N ILE A 5 -7.05 30.71 -17.32
CA ILE A 5 -6.44 30.52 -18.64
C ILE A 5 -7.38 29.81 -19.60
N LYS A 6 -8.12 28.80 -19.14
CA LYS A 6 -9.19 28.15 -19.92
C LYS A 6 -10.23 29.15 -20.42
N ARG A 7 -10.42 30.27 -19.71
CA ARG A 7 -11.34 31.34 -20.08
C ARG A 7 -10.85 32.21 -21.24
N HIS A 8 -9.56 32.13 -21.59
CA HIS A 8 -8.92 32.87 -22.68
C HIS A 8 -8.33 31.96 -23.78
N GLU A 9 -8.50 30.63 -23.67
CA GLU A 9 -8.21 29.71 -24.77
C GLU A 9 -9.23 29.94 -25.90
N THR A 10 -8.72 30.12 -27.12
CA THR A 10 -9.52 30.24 -28.36
C THR A 10 -9.16 29.04 -29.25
N ASP A 11 -10.03 28.63 -30.19
CA ASP A 11 -9.80 27.45 -31.07
C ASP A 11 -8.44 27.46 -31.81
N THR A 12 -7.82 28.64 -31.98
CA THR A 12 -6.52 28.82 -32.63
C THR A 12 -5.33 29.03 -31.68
N LEU A 13 -5.55 29.22 -30.37
CA LEU A 13 -4.49 29.52 -29.40
C LEU A 13 -4.64 28.68 -28.12
N LYS A 14 -3.75 27.68 -27.98
CA LYS A 14 -3.59 26.89 -26.76
C LYS A 14 -2.56 27.56 -25.85
N LEU A 15 -2.93 27.79 -24.59
CA LEU A 15 -2.07 28.43 -23.60
C LEU A 15 -1.59 27.36 -22.61
N TYR A 16 -0.27 27.20 -22.50
CA TYR A 16 0.34 26.26 -21.56
C TYR A 16 0.90 27.02 -20.36
N LEU A 17 0.41 26.67 -19.17
CA LEU A 17 0.93 27.22 -17.92
C LEU A 17 2.20 26.44 -17.54
N THR A 18 3.33 27.14 -17.46
CA THR A 18 4.65 26.57 -17.11
C THR A 18 5.22 27.23 -15.86
N GLY A 19 6.19 26.57 -15.23
CA GLY A 19 6.85 27.01 -14.00
C GLY A 19 6.75 25.97 -12.86
N ASP A 20 7.75 25.98 -11.97
CA ASP A 20 7.88 25.01 -10.87
C ASP A 20 6.62 24.93 -9.99
N LEU A 21 6.06 26.09 -9.63
CA LEU A 21 4.88 26.17 -8.75
C LEU A 21 3.65 25.47 -9.35
N VAL A 22 3.46 25.60 -10.67
CA VAL A 22 2.34 25.01 -11.41
C VAL A 22 2.50 23.50 -11.54
N VAL A 23 3.72 23.05 -11.83
CA VAL A 23 4.05 21.63 -11.92
C VAL A 23 3.86 20.95 -10.56
N ARG A 24 4.33 21.58 -9.47
CA ARG A 24 4.18 21.05 -8.11
C ARG A 24 2.72 20.94 -7.68
N GLU A 25 1.89 21.93 -8.01
CA GLU A 25 0.46 21.88 -7.70
C GLU A 25 -0.23 20.74 -8.46
N LYS A 26 0.06 20.57 -9.74
CA LYS A 26 -0.42 19.41 -10.52
C LYS A 26 0.02 18.08 -9.95
N ILE A 27 1.29 17.96 -9.54
CA ILE A 27 1.81 16.74 -8.91
C ILE A 27 1.03 16.44 -7.64
N LEU A 28 0.81 17.42 -6.77
CA LEU A 28 0.03 17.20 -5.53
C LEU A 28 -1.42 16.77 -5.81
N ASN A 29 -2.06 17.35 -6.83
CA ASN A 29 -3.41 16.95 -7.25
C ASN A 29 -3.43 15.51 -7.77
N TYR A 30 -2.48 15.14 -8.64
CA TYR A 30 -2.37 13.77 -9.13
C TYR A 30 -2.08 12.78 -8.02
N MET A 31 -1.21 13.12 -7.06
CA MET A 31 -0.97 12.28 -5.89
C MET A 31 -2.27 12.05 -5.11
N ALA A 32 -3.07 13.11 -4.88
CA ALA A 32 -4.33 12.98 -4.16
C ALA A 32 -5.37 12.11 -4.91
N ASP A 33 -5.43 12.22 -6.23
CA ASP A 33 -6.31 11.39 -7.06
C ASP A 33 -5.84 9.93 -7.09
N ASP A 34 -4.53 9.69 -7.10
CA ASP A 34 -3.92 8.37 -6.95
C ASP A 34 -4.34 7.72 -5.63
N PHE A 35 -4.31 8.44 -4.50
CA PHE A 35 -4.81 7.92 -3.22
C PHE A 35 -6.29 7.49 -3.29
N LYS A 36 -7.12 8.30 -3.94
CA LYS A 36 -8.57 8.04 -4.06
C LYS A 36 -8.89 6.88 -5.01
N LEU A 37 -8.10 6.69 -6.06
CA LEU A 37 -8.36 5.65 -7.06
C LEU A 37 -7.63 4.34 -6.74
N LEU A 38 -6.31 4.40 -6.56
CA LEU A 38 -5.45 3.22 -6.41
C LEU A 38 -5.72 2.47 -5.10
N GLY A 39 -5.96 3.19 -4.00
CA GLY A 39 -6.24 2.58 -2.68
C GLY A 39 -7.42 1.60 -2.70
N PRO A 40 -8.66 2.08 -2.98
CA PRO A 40 -9.83 1.20 -3.02
C PRO A 40 -9.76 0.20 -4.17
N PHE A 41 -9.20 0.58 -5.33
CA PHE A 41 -9.03 -0.35 -6.45
C PHE A 41 -8.13 -1.53 -6.07
N ALA A 42 -6.98 -1.27 -5.45
CA ALA A 42 -6.07 -2.31 -4.97
C ALA A 42 -6.75 -3.19 -3.92
N ALA A 43 -7.49 -2.61 -2.98
CA ALA A 43 -8.23 -3.37 -1.98
C ALA A 43 -9.25 -4.33 -2.62
N ILE A 44 -10.04 -3.86 -3.59
CA ILE A 44 -11.02 -4.70 -4.31
C ILE A 44 -10.31 -5.83 -5.04
N VAL A 45 -9.27 -5.53 -5.81
CA VAL A 45 -8.51 -6.54 -6.57
C VAL A 45 -7.92 -7.60 -5.65
N VAL A 46 -7.37 -7.19 -4.50
CA VAL A 46 -6.80 -8.12 -3.52
C VAL A 46 -7.90 -8.95 -2.84
N ILE A 47 -9.03 -8.36 -2.44
CA ILE A 47 -10.16 -9.12 -1.87
C ILE A 47 -10.61 -10.21 -2.84
N VAL A 48 -10.81 -9.86 -4.12
CA VAL A 48 -11.23 -10.81 -5.16
C VAL A 48 -10.19 -11.91 -5.34
N SER A 49 -8.91 -11.54 -5.45
CA SER A 49 -7.81 -12.49 -5.60
C SER A 49 -7.73 -13.46 -4.41
N LEU A 50 -7.84 -12.95 -3.18
CA LEU A 50 -7.80 -13.76 -1.97
C LEU A 50 -9.02 -14.66 -1.84
N TYR A 51 -10.20 -14.16 -2.20
CA TYR A 51 -11.40 -14.98 -2.21
C TYR A 51 -11.26 -16.18 -3.16
N LEU A 52 -10.66 -15.99 -4.33
CA LEU A 52 -10.41 -17.09 -5.27
C LEU A 52 -9.41 -18.13 -4.72
N ILE A 53 -8.40 -17.69 -3.95
CA ILE A 53 -7.37 -18.56 -3.39
C ILE A 53 -7.88 -19.34 -2.17
N VAL A 54 -8.45 -18.62 -1.18
CA VAL A 54 -8.84 -19.19 0.12
C VAL A 54 -10.24 -19.78 0.08
N LYS A 55 -11.09 -19.35 -0.88
CA LYS A 55 -12.50 -19.76 -1.03
C LYS A 55 -13.35 -19.55 0.24
N ASN A 56 -12.91 -18.64 1.11
CA ASN A 56 -13.58 -18.28 2.35
C ASN A 56 -13.60 -16.77 2.50
N ILE A 57 -14.78 -16.19 2.75
CA ILE A 57 -14.96 -14.75 2.81
C ILE A 57 -14.20 -14.12 3.99
N LEU A 58 -14.22 -14.77 5.15
CA LEU A 58 -13.48 -14.30 6.33
C LEU A 58 -11.97 -14.40 6.12
N GLY A 59 -11.52 -15.47 5.44
CA GLY A 59 -10.12 -15.65 5.07
C GLY A 59 -9.60 -14.62 4.06
N ALA A 60 -10.49 -13.95 3.31
CA ALA A 60 -10.15 -12.88 2.38
C ALA A 60 -10.23 -11.48 3.02
N ILE A 61 -11.21 -11.24 3.89
CA ILE A 61 -11.43 -9.93 4.54
C ILE A 61 -10.40 -9.65 5.63
N ILE A 62 -10.06 -10.65 6.46
CA ILE A 62 -9.12 -10.47 7.58
C ILE A 62 -7.75 -9.91 7.12
N PRO A 63 -7.09 -10.48 6.09
CA PRO A 63 -5.85 -9.93 5.55
C PRO A 63 -5.93 -8.45 5.14
N VAL A 64 -7.04 -8.07 4.53
CA VAL A 64 -7.24 -6.71 4.02
C VAL A 64 -7.44 -5.73 5.16
N LEU A 65 -8.20 -6.11 6.19
CA LEU A 65 -8.31 -5.32 7.42
C LEU A 65 -6.95 -5.11 8.09
N ILE A 66 -6.13 -6.16 8.19
CA ILE A 66 -4.77 -6.07 8.74
C ILE A 66 -3.92 -5.08 7.92
N ALA A 67 -4.00 -5.15 6.59
CA ALA A 67 -3.26 -4.25 5.71
C ALA A 67 -3.72 -2.80 5.82
N ILE A 68 -5.03 -2.55 5.93
CA ILE A 68 -5.58 -1.20 6.16
C ILE A 68 -5.11 -0.65 7.52
N CYS A 69 -5.11 -1.48 8.58
CA CYS A 69 -4.55 -1.06 9.87
C CYS A 69 -3.06 -0.70 9.76
N ALA A 70 -2.28 -1.48 8.99
CA ALA A 70 -0.86 -1.17 8.76
C ALA A 70 -0.67 0.14 7.98
N LEU A 71 -1.53 0.42 6.98
CA LEU A 71 -1.53 1.70 6.26
C LEU A 71 -1.81 2.87 7.21
N ILE A 72 -2.85 2.76 8.04
CA ILE A 72 -3.22 3.80 9.01
C ILE A 72 -2.05 4.04 9.97
N TRP A 73 -1.40 3.00 10.47
CA TRP A 73 -0.21 3.14 11.31
C TRP A 73 0.95 3.82 10.57
N THR A 74 1.20 3.43 9.32
CA THR A 74 2.32 3.97 8.53
C THR A 74 2.15 5.46 8.26
N PHE A 75 1.00 5.86 7.70
CA PHE A 75 0.72 7.27 7.41
C PHE A 75 0.42 8.07 8.69
N GLY A 76 -0.13 7.44 9.73
CA GLY A 76 -0.35 8.05 11.03
C GLY A 76 0.96 8.42 11.72
N ILE A 77 1.92 7.50 11.78
CA ILE A 77 3.27 7.80 12.28
C ILE A 77 3.91 8.91 11.44
N LYS A 78 3.79 8.82 10.11
CA LYS A 78 4.35 9.82 9.22
C LYS A 78 3.76 11.22 9.46
N SER A 79 2.47 11.30 9.74
CA SER A 79 1.79 12.54 10.12
C SER A 79 2.33 13.11 11.43
N LEU A 80 2.71 12.27 12.40
CA LEU A 80 3.31 12.73 13.67
C LEU A 80 4.69 13.36 13.46
N PHE A 81 5.47 12.86 12.51
CA PHE A 81 6.77 13.43 12.14
C PHE A 81 6.65 14.63 11.18
N MET A 82 5.44 15.04 10.79
CA MET A 82 5.19 16.14 9.83
C MET A 82 6.02 16.01 8.55
N SER A 83 6.30 14.76 8.14
CA SER A 83 7.05 14.48 6.93
C SER A 83 6.10 14.54 5.72
N PRO A 84 6.42 15.30 4.66
CA PRO A 84 5.57 15.40 3.49
C PRO A 84 5.49 14.06 2.76
N ILE A 85 4.31 13.76 2.21
CA ILE A 85 4.16 12.63 1.29
C ILE A 85 4.88 12.98 -0.02
N THR A 86 5.71 12.05 -0.46
CA THR A 86 6.52 12.12 -1.69
C THR A 86 5.87 11.27 -2.78
N VAL A 87 6.24 11.52 -4.03
CA VAL A 87 5.67 10.82 -5.19
C VAL A 87 5.78 9.28 -5.07
N PRO A 88 6.93 8.67 -4.70
CA PRO A 88 7.00 7.21 -4.59
C PRO A 88 6.06 6.61 -3.52
N GLU A 89 5.74 7.37 -2.48
CA GLU A 89 4.90 6.88 -1.38
C GLU A 89 3.41 6.79 -1.76
N THR A 90 2.99 7.44 -2.85
CA THR A 90 1.66 7.18 -3.42
C THR A 90 1.53 5.74 -3.88
N THR A 91 2.56 5.19 -4.54
CA THR A 91 2.57 3.79 -4.99
C THR A 91 2.73 2.81 -3.83
N MET A 92 3.31 3.26 -2.71
CA MET A 92 3.49 2.46 -1.50
C MET A 92 2.16 2.00 -0.90
N ILE A 93 1.06 2.73 -1.11
CA ILE A 93 -0.28 2.31 -0.65
C ILE A 93 -0.64 0.96 -1.24
N VAL A 94 -0.53 0.83 -2.56
CA VAL A 94 -0.88 -0.39 -3.31
C VAL A 94 0.04 -1.53 -2.89
N LEU A 95 1.34 -1.24 -2.79
CA LEU A 95 2.35 -2.22 -2.40
C LEU A 95 2.16 -2.72 -0.96
N LEU A 96 1.84 -1.83 -0.01
CA LEU A 96 1.52 -2.19 1.37
C LEU A 96 0.27 -3.05 1.47
N ILE A 97 -0.79 -2.72 0.72
CA ILE A 97 -2.00 -3.54 0.67
C ILE A 97 -1.63 -4.94 0.15
N SER A 98 -0.91 -5.02 -0.96
CA SER A 98 -0.57 -6.28 -1.60
C SER A 98 0.31 -7.17 -0.71
N ILE A 99 1.47 -6.65 -0.26
CA ILE A 99 2.45 -7.41 0.52
C ILE A 99 1.91 -7.71 1.93
N GLY A 100 1.21 -6.76 2.56
CA GLY A 100 0.57 -6.96 3.85
C GLY A 100 -0.47 -8.08 3.82
N CYS A 101 -1.31 -8.10 2.78
CA CYS A 101 -2.28 -9.16 2.57
C CYS A 101 -1.60 -10.51 2.28
N ALA A 102 -0.56 -10.53 1.46
CA ALA A 102 0.18 -11.76 1.15
C ALA A 102 0.76 -12.40 2.42
N ASN A 103 1.43 -11.59 3.27
CA ASN A 103 1.99 -12.06 4.54
C ASN A 103 0.92 -12.59 5.48
N ALA A 104 -0.21 -11.88 5.61
CA ALA A 104 -1.34 -12.32 6.43
C ALA A 104 -1.92 -13.66 5.95
N VAL A 105 -2.08 -13.84 4.64
CA VAL A 105 -2.62 -15.08 4.04
C VAL A 105 -1.67 -16.25 4.22
N HIS A 106 -0.36 -16.05 4.09
CA HIS A 106 0.62 -17.10 4.40
C HIS A 106 0.51 -17.57 5.85
N ILE A 107 0.34 -16.65 6.80
CA ILE A 107 0.13 -17.00 8.21
C ILE A 107 -1.20 -17.75 8.41
N ILE A 108 -2.30 -17.20 7.89
CA ILE A 108 -3.64 -17.82 8.04
C ILE A 108 -3.65 -19.23 7.45
N ASN A 109 -3.18 -19.40 6.22
CA ASN A 109 -3.12 -20.72 5.59
C ASN A 109 -2.17 -21.68 6.31
N GLY A 110 -1.06 -21.16 6.87
CA GLY A 110 -0.17 -21.95 7.72
C GLY A 110 -0.88 -22.50 8.95
N VAL A 111 -1.67 -21.66 9.64
CA VAL A 111 -2.46 -22.07 10.80
C VAL A 111 -3.56 -23.06 10.40
N LEU A 112 -4.32 -22.78 9.34
CA LEU A 112 -5.36 -23.67 8.83
C LEU A 112 -4.82 -25.06 8.44
N LYS A 113 -3.61 -25.11 7.86
CA LYS A 113 -2.94 -26.37 7.50
C LYS A 113 -2.56 -27.20 8.73
N GLN A 114 -2.28 -26.58 9.88
CA GLN A 114 -2.03 -27.29 11.13
C GLN A 114 -3.33 -27.83 11.74
N ILE A 115 -4.43 -27.08 11.62
CA ILE A 115 -5.75 -27.49 12.14
C ILE A 115 -6.34 -28.64 11.32
N ASN A 116 -6.19 -28.61 10.00
CA ASN A 116 -6.64 -29.69 9.09
C ASN A 116 -5.95 -31.04 9.32
N LYS A 117 -4.89 -31.11 10.13
CA LYS A 117 -4.25 -32.37 10.55
C LYS A 117 -4.88 -33.00 11.81
N ASN A 118 -6.18 -32.79 12.04
CA ASN A 118 -6.93 -33.27 13.21
C ASN A 118 -6.42 -32.73 14.56
N LYS A 119 -5.82 -31.53 14.57
CA LYS A 119 -5.42 -30.85 15.80
C LYS A 119 -6.34 -29.66 16.04
N PRO A 120 -6.90 -29.47 17.25
CA PRO A 120 -7.69 -28.29 17.56
C PRO A 120 -6.86 -27.01 17.37
N LEU A 121 -7.52 -25.86 17.24
CA LEU A 121 -6.86 -24.56 17.30
C LEU A 121 -6.21 -24.43 18.68
N THR A 122 -4.90 -24.66 18.74
CA THR A 122 -4.11 -24.54 19.96
C THR A 122 -3.04 -23.48 19.74
N GLU A 123 -2.66 -22.80 20.82
CA GLU A 123 -1.53 -21.86 20.84
C GLU A 123 -0.28 -22.45 20.16
N THR A 124 -0.01 -23.73 20.38
CA THR A 124 1.11 -24.46 19.76
C THR A 124 1.06 -24.46 18.22
N ALA A 125 -0.12 -24.52 17.61
CA ALA A 125 -0.28 -24.49 16.15
C ALA A 125 0.06 -23.11 15.58
N ILE A 126 -0.32 -22.05 16.28
CA ILE A 126 0.00 -20.66 15.93
C ILE A 126 1.52 -20.44 16.08
N ILE A 127 2.10 -20.81 17.23
CA ILE A 127 3.54 -20.65 17.50
C ILE A 127 4.37 -21.41 16.46
N THR A 128 3.97 -22.64 16.10
CA THR A 128 4.68 -23.45 15.09
C THR A 128 4.63 -22.79 13.71
N THR A 129 3.47 -22.26 13.33
CA THR A 129 3.29 -21.53 12.07
C THR A 129 4.16 -20.29 12.02
N ILE A 130 4.13 -19.47 13.08
CA ILE A 130 4.97 -18.27 13.21
C ILE A 130 6.45 -18.65 13.15
N LYS A 131 6.90 -19.69 13.88
CA LYS A 131 8.30 -20.14 13.85
C LYS A 131 8.77 -20.54 12.46
N THR A 132 7.87 -21.09 11.64
CA THR A 132 8.17 -21.51 10.26
C THR A 132 8.20 -20.31 9.31
N LEU A 133 7.26 -19.37 9.47
CA LEU A 133 7.08 -18.24 8.56
C LEU A 133 7.84 -16.97 8.96
N LYS A 134 8.40 -16.89 10.17
CA LYS A 134 9.11 -15.69 10.65
C LYS A 134 10.23 -15.26 9.71
N THR A 135 11.04 -16.22 9.25
CA THR A 135 12.23 -15.93 8.43
C THR A 135 11.85 -15.33 7.08
N PRO A 136 10.97 -15.94 6.28
CA PRO A 136 10.56 -15.35 5.00
C PRO A 136 9.79 -14.03 5.18
N ILE A 137 8.95 -13.89 6.21
CA ILE A 137 8.18 -12.66 6.45
C ILE A 137 9.10 -11.49 6.85
N ILE A 138 10.10 -11.73 7.71
CA ILE A 138 11.06 -10.70 8.09
C ILE A 138 11.89 -10.29 6.87
N LEU A 139 12.34 -11.25 6.06
CA LEU A 139 13.16 -10.95 4.88
C LEU A 139 12.40 -10.12 3.83
N THR A 140 11.16 -10.48 3.54
CA THR A 140 10.29 -9.72 2.62
C THR A 140 10.01 -8.31 3.13
N SER A 141 9.72 -8.18 4.43
CA SER A 141 9.49 -6.88 5.07
C SER A 141 10.75 -6.01 5.04
N LEU A 142 11.92 -6.59 5.35
CA LEU A 142 13.20 -5.89 5.36
C LEU A 142 13.61 -5.42 3.97
N THR A 143 13.44 -6.29 2.96
CA THR A 143 13.73 -5.93 1.56
C THR A 143 12.82 -4.80 1.08
N THR A 144 11.54 -4.84 1.45
CA THR A 144 10.59 -3.76 1.13
C THR A 144 10.98 -2.45 1.81
N ALA A 145 11.32 -2.51 3.11
CA ALA A 145 11.77 -1.35 3.87
C ALA A 145 13.03 -0.73 3.26
N PHE A 146 14.04 -1.54 2.90
CA PHE A 146 15.24 -1.04 2.22
C PHE A 146 14.92 -0.42 0.87
N GLY A 147 14.04 -1.02 0.07
CA GLY A 147 13.64 -0.47 -1.23
C GLY A 147 13.07 0.94 -1.11
N PHE A 148 12.13 1.13 -0.18
CA PHE A 148 11.54 2.46 0.06
C PHE A 148 12.50 3.43 0.74
N PHE A 149 13.35 2.96 1.64
CA PHE A 149 14.37 3.78 2.28
C PHE A 149 15.33 4.38 1.25
N ILE A 150 15.82 3.57 0.32
CA ILE A 150 16.70 4.03 -0.77
C ILE A 150 15.97 5.03 -1.68
N ALA A 151 14.73 4.71 -2.07
CA ALA A 151 13.92 5.61 -2.91
C ALA A 151 13.71 6.98 -2.25
N ASN A 152 13.43 7.00 -0.95
CA ASN A 152 13.24 8.23 -0.18
C ASN A 152 14.56 9.01 -0.05
N HIS A 153 15.67 8.34 0.29
CA HIS A 153 16.99 8.98 0.41
C HIS A 153 17.46 9.63 -0.91
N PHE A 154 17.24 8.96 -2.04
CA PHE A 154 17.59 9.50 -3.35
C PHE A 154 16.87 10.83 -3.66
N ILE A 155 15.59 10.94 -3.27
CA ILE A 155 14.81 12.17 -3.47
C ILE A 155 15.37 13.31 -2.60
N TYR A 156 15.64 13.06 -1.32
CA TYR A 156 16.20 14.09 -0.44
C TYR A 156 17.63 14.51 -0.82
N SER A 157 18.42 13.63 -1.43
CA SER A 157 19.76 13.98 -1.92
C SER A 157 19.76 14.80 -3.21
N SER A 158 18.62 14.88 -3.91
CA SER A 158 18.49 15.57 -5.20
C SER A 158 17.86 16.97 -5.08
N ILE A 159 17.54 17.40 -3.85
CA ILE A 159 16.96 18.70 -3.48
C ILE A 159 17.99 19.45 -2.65
#